data_AF-A0A1W9UX13-F1
#
_entry.id   AF-A0A1W9UX13-F1
#
_cell.length_a   1.000
_cell.length_b   1.000
_cell.length_c   1.000
_cell.angle_alpha   90.00
_cell.angle_beta   90.00
_cell.angle_gamma   90.00
#
_symmetry.space_group_name_H-M   'P 1'
#
loop_
_entity.id
_entity.type
_entity.pdbx_description
1 polymer ?
#
loop_
_entity_poly.entity_id
_entity_poly.type
_entity_poly.pdbx_seq_one_letter_code
_entity_poly.pdbx_strand_id
1 'polypeptide(L)'
;MIGWYEELEGAAEYWIASLTFCLVGGVFTAVGALTEPFFLFIGLPFLGLGLFILVLLIYSLYLKVKHPEKYPGWLWWVNFIGGLAGVLLFAVPSTLALPILLLVNVPSETIWVGALFSAIGAVSLIGIGLIARWQYNNKSH
;
A
#
# COMPACT_ATOMS: atom_id res chain seq x y z
N MET A 1 -11.83 28.33 -0.53
CA MET A 1 -10.37 28.21 -0.37
C MET A 1 -9.98 27.19 0.70
N ILE A 2 -10.77 26.97 1.76
CA ILE A 2 -10.49 25.97 2.81
C ILE A 2 -10.50 24.53 2.25
N GLY A 3 -11.49 24.17 1.41
CA GLY A 3 -11.55 22.81 0.82
C GLY A 3 -10.47 22.44 -0.19
N TRP A 4 -9.74 23.41 -0.77
CA TRP A 4 -8.64 23.12 -1.70
C TRP A 4 -7.38 22.63 -0.98
N TYR A 5 -7.17 23.08 0.27
CA TYR A 5 -6.00 22.72 1.06
C TYR A 5 -6.15 21.30 1.64
N GLU A 6 -7.33 20.94 2.13
CA GLU A 6 -7.64 19.58 2.62
C GLU A 6 -7.58 18.52 1.49
N GLU A 7 -8.04 18.86 0.27
CA GLU A 7 -7.91 17.97 -0.90
C GLU A 7 -6.45 17.78 -1.34
N LEU A 8 -5.58 18.78 -1.13
CA LEU A 8 -4.16 18.72 -1.47
C LEU A 8 -3.34 17.95 -0.44
N GLU A 9 -3.66 18.06 0.85
CA GLU A 9 -3.01 17.27 1.91
C GLU A 9 -3.23 15.78 1.70
N GLY A 10 -4.49 15.36 1.49
CA GLY A 10 -4.81 13.96 1.22
C GLY A 10 -4.15 13.45 -0.07
N ALA A 11 -4.07 14.27 -1.13
CA ALA A 11 -3.40 13.88 -2.36
C ALA A 11 -1.87 13.74 -2.20
N ALA A 12 -1.23 14.62 -1.41
CA ALA A 12 0.22 14.62 -1.20
C ALA A 12 0.70 13.32 -0.55
N GLU A 13 -0.06 12.78 0.40
CA GLU A 13 0.26 11.50 1.06
C GLU A 13 0.35 10.34 0.06
N TYR A 14 -0.58 10.25 -0.90
CA TYR A 14 -0.56 9.20 -1.93
C TYR A 14 0.59 9.37 -2.91
N TRP A 15 0.94 10.62 -3.27
CA TRP A 15 2.13 10.89 -4.06
C TRP A 15 3.39 10.42 -3.35
N ILE A 16 3.57 10.80 -2.08
CA ILE A 16 4.72 10.40 -1.27
C ILE A 16 4.78 8.87 -1.14
N ALA A 17 3.66 8.21 -0.86
CA ALA A 17 3.59 6.76 -0.75
C ALA A 17 3.96 6.07 -2.07
N SER A 18 3.42 6.51 -3.21
CA SER A 18 3.72 5.93 -4.52
C SER A 18 5.20 6.08 -4.90
N LEU A 19 5.79 7.26 -4.66
CA LEU A 19 7.20 7.52 -4.91
C LEU A 19 8.09 6.69 -3.99
N THR A 20 7.70 6.54 -2.73
CA THR A 20 8.42 5.69 -1.77
C THR A 20 8.37 4.22 -2.19
N PHE A 21 7.21 3.70 -2.62
CA PHE A 21 7.10 2.33 -3.14
C PHE A 21 7.93 2.13 -4.40
N CYS A 22 7.91 3.08 -5.33
CA CYS A 22 8.78 3.04 -6.51
C CYS A 22 10.26 3.01 -6.13
N LEU A 23 10.69 3.84 -5.18
CA LEU A 23 12.08 3.94 -4.77
C LEU A 23 12.54 2.67 -4.04
N VAL A 24 11.78 2.22 -3.03
CA VAL A 24 12.08 1.00 -2.27
C VAL A 24 12.04 -0.22 -3.19
N GLY A 25 10.98 -0.38 -3.99
CA GLY A 25 10.85 -1.47 -4.95
C GLY A 25 11.94 -1.46 -6.02
N GLY A 26 12.31 -0.26 -6.51
CA GLY A 26 13.41 -0.08 -7.45
C GLY A 26 14.75 -0.50 -6.86
N VAL A 27 15.05 -0.13 -5.62
CA VAL A 27 16.26 -0.55 -4.91
C VAL A 27 16.31 -2.07 -4.75
N PHE A 28 15.24 -2.70 -4.24
CA PHE A 28 15.20 -4.16 -4.11
C PHE A 28 15.30 -4.88 -5.46
N THR A 29 14.68 -4.35 -6.50
CA THR A 29 14.77 -4.90 -7.86
C THR A 29 16.19 -4.79 -8.41
N ALA A 30 16.85 -3.64 -8.24
CA ALA A 30 18.22 -3.42 -8.68
C ALA A 30 19.20 -4.34 -7.92
N VAL A 31 19.08 -4.42 -6.59
CA VAL A 31 19.88 -5.33 -5.76
C VAL A 31 19.64 -6.77 -6.18
N GLY A 32 18.39 -7.18 -6.39
CA GLY A 32 18.05 -8.53 -6.79
C GLY A 32 18.55 -8.93 -8.18
N ALA A 33 18.65 -7.97 -9.10
CA ALA A 33 19.23 -8.19 -10.42
C ALA A 33 20.77 -8.32 -10.38
N LEU A 34 21.43 -7.67 -9.42
CA LEU A 34 22.89 -7.62 -9.31
C LEU A 34 23.49 -8.66 -8.37
N THR A 35 22.75 -9.14 -7.37
CA THR A 35 23.28 -9.98 -6.29
C THR A 35 22.47 -11.25 -6.09
N GLU A 36 21.27 -11.13 -5.53
CA GLU A 36 20.46 -12.27 -5.08
C GLU A 36 19.05 -12.23 -5.69
N PRO A 37 18.68 -13.19 -6.56
CA PRO A 37 17.37 -13.21 -7.24
C PRO A 37 16.18 -13.19 -6.29
N PHE A 38 16.37 -13.63 -5.03
CA PHE A 38 15.34 -13.58 -3.99
C PHE A 38 14.76 -12.17 -3.80
N PHE A 39 15.59 -11.13 -3.87
CA PHE A 39 15.12 -9.75 -3.71
C PHE A 39 14.23 -9.28 -4.86
N LEU A 40 14.26 -9.91 -6.03
CA LEU A 40 13.34 -9.61 -7.13
C LEU A 40 11.89 -9.94 -6.78
N PHE A 41 11.66 -11.02 -6.01
CA PHE A 41 10.32 -11.41 -5.56
C PHE A 41 9.70 -10.40 -4.58
N ILE A 42 10.54 -9.58 -3.94
CA ILE A 42 10.10 -8.49 -3.06
C ILE A 42 10.03 -7.17 -3.83
N GLY A 43 11.07 -6.87 -4.60
CA GLY A 43 11.22 -5.60 -5.32
C GLY A 43 10.19 -5.39 -6.43
N LEU A 44 9.92 -6.41 -7.26
CA LEU A 44 9.00 -6.29 -8.38
C LEU A 44 7.56 -5.97 -7.95
N PRO A 45 6.97 -6.64 -6.93
CA PRO A 45 5.66 -6.26 -6.43
C PRO A 45 5.61 -4.83 -5.89
N PHE A 46 6.60 -4.40 -5.11
CA PHE A 46 6.67 -3.03 -4.57
C PHE A 46 6.77 -1.99 -5.69
N LEU A 47 7.65 -2.23 -6.67
CA LEU A 47 7.86 -1.34 -7.80
C LEU A 47 6.61 -1.27 -8.69
N GLY A 48 6.02 -2.41 -9.02
CA GLY A 48 4.81 -2.48 -9.84
C GLY A 48 3.62 -1.77 -9.19
N LEU A 49 3.46 -1.94 -7.88
CA LEU A 49 2.40 -1.29 -7.11
C LEU A 49 2.62 0.21 -6.96
N GLY A 50 3.86 0.66 -6.72
CA GLY A 50 4.22 2.07 -6.73
C GLY A 50 3.94 2.73 -8.09
N LEU A 51 4.36 2.10 -9.19
CA LEU A 51 4.12 2.60 -10.54
C LEU A 51 2.63 2.62 -10.89
N PHE A 52 1.88 1.60 -10.49
CA PHE A 52 0.44 1.55 -10.70
C PHE A 52 -0.28 2.71 -10.00
N ILE A 53 0.02 2.96 -8.72
CA ILE A 53 -0.55 4.11 -7.99
C ILE A 53 -0.13 5.43 -8.64
N LEU A 54 1.13 5.56 -9.07
CA LEU A 54 1.61 6.76 -9.77
C LEU A 54 0.82 7.03 -11.06
N VAL A 55 0.54 5.99 -11.86
CA VAL A 55 -0.28 6.11 -13.08
C VAL A 55 -1.69 6.57 -12.75
N LEU A 56 -2.30 6.03 -11.68
CA LEU A 56 -3.63 6.45 -11.23
C LEU A 56 -3.64 7.92 -10.79
N LEU A 57 -2.60 8.38 -10.10
CA LEU A 57 -2.45 9.78 -9.67
C LEU A 57 -2.24 10.72 -10.87
N ILE A 58 -1.42 10.33 -11.85
CA ILE A 58 -1.25 11.09 -13.10
C ILE A 58 -2.58 11.19 -13.86
N TYR A 59 -3.32 10.09 -13.97
CA TYR A 59 -4.64 10.11 -14.61
C TYR A 59 -5.65 10.98 -13.84
N SER A 60 -5.49 11.08 -12.51
CA SER A 60 -6.29 12.00 -11.68
C SER A 60 -6.10 13.46 -12.09
N LEU A 61 -4.88 13.86 -12.48
CA LEU A 61 -4.60 15.21 -13.00
C LEU A 61 -5.33 15.45 -14.33
N TYR A 62 -5.33 14.46 -15.22
CA TYR A 62 -6.07 14.52 -16.48
C TYR A 62 -7.58 14.68 -16.25
N LEU A 63 -8.17 13.85 -15.36
CA LEU A 63 -9.58 13.91 -15.01
C LEU A 63 -9.97 15.25 -14.40
N LYS A 64 -9.13 15.82 -13.52
CA LYS A 64 -9.37 17.13 -12.90
C LYS A 64 -9.53 18.24 -13.95
N VAL A 65 -8.81 18.15 -15.06
CA VAL A 65 -8.84 19.16 -16.14
C VAL A 65 -9.96 18.89 -17.16
N LYS A 66 -10.20 17.63 -17.53
CA LYS A 66 -11.12 17.28 -18.62
C LYS A 66 -12.53 16.90 -18.18
N HIS A 67 -12.69 16.30 -17.01
CA HIS A 67 -13.95 15.76 -16.48
C HIS A 67 -14.05 15.99 -14.95
N PRO A 68 -14.10 17.26 -14.49
CA PRO A 68 -14.12 17.60 -13.08
C PRO A 68 -15.30 16.97 -12.33
N GLU A 69 -16.42 16.71 -13.00
CA GLU A 69 -17.60 16.05 -12.44
C GLU A 69 -17.35 14.59 -12.01
N LYS A 70 -16.38 13.90 -12.62
CA LYS A 70 -16.01 12.51 -12.29
C LYS A 70 -14.86 12.42 -11.29
N TYR A 71 -14.16 13.54 -11.06
CA TYR A 71 -12.94 13.59 -10.27
C TYR A 71 -13.13 13.11 -8.80
N PRO A 72 -14.18 13.50 -8.05
CA PRO A 72 -14.36 13.05 -6.67
C PRO A 72 -14.56 11.53 -6.55
N GLY A 73 -15.36 10.94 -7.46
CA GLY A 73 -15.60 9.50 -7.50
C GLY A 73 -14.33 8.72 -7.85
N TRP A 74 -13.52 9.24 -8.75
CA TRP A 74 -12.23 8.68 -9.11
C TRP A 74 -11.22 8.73 -7.95
N LEU A 75 -11.09 9.88 -7.29
CA LEU A 75 -10.21 10.05 -6.13
C LEU A 75 -10.52 9.04 -5.03
N TRP A 76 -11.80 8.79 -4.75
CA TRP A 76 -12.16 7.76 -3.78
C TRP A 76 -11.65 6.37 -4.18
N TRP A 77 -11.73 6.00 -5.45
CA TRP A 77 -11.20 4.72 -5.94
C TRP A 77 -9.69 4.64 -5.82
N VAL A 78 -8.98 5.73 -6.16
CA VAL A 78 -7.52 5.80 -5.99
C VAL A 78 -7.15 5.68 -4.51
N ASN A 79 -7.87 6.33 -3.62
CA ASN A 79 -7.64 6.25 -2.17
C ASN A 79 -7.91 4.84 -1.64
N PHE A 80 -8.99 4.21 -2.09
CA PHE A 80 -9.35 2.85 -1.72
C PHE A 80 -8.29 1.85 -2.19
N ILE A 81 -7.91 1.90 -3.47
CA ILE A 81 -6.91 1.02 -4.06
C ILE A 81 -5.54 1.26 -3.43
N GLY A 82 -5.11 2.51 -3.27
CA GLY A 82 -3.84 2.87 -2.66
C GLY A 82 -3.75 2.43 -1.20
N GLY A 83 -4.82 2.63 -0.42
CA GLY A 83 -4.93 2.14 0.94
C GLY A 83 -4.86 0.61 1.00
N LEU A 84 -5.65 -0.08 0.18
CA LEU A 84 -5.67 -1.56 0.13
C LEU A 84 -4.32 -2.13 -0.30
N ALA A 85 -3.64 -1.46 -1.23
CA ALA A 85 -2.32 -1.83 -1.73
C ALA A 85 -1.24 -1.69 -0.65
N GLY A 86 -1.22 -0.57 0.08
CA GLY A 86 -0.31 -0.38 1.23
C GLY A 86 -0.54 -1.41 2.34
N VAL A 87 -1.80 -1.77 2.57
CA VAL A 87 -2.19 -2.78 3.56
C VAL A 87 -1.80 -4.18 3.14
N LEU A 88 -2.02 -4.56 1.89
CA LEU A 88 -1.55 -5.85 1.38
C LEU A 88 -0.02 -5.95 1.50
N LEU A 89 0.70 -4.86 1.21
CA LEU A 89 2.16 -4.84 1.30
C LEU A 89 2.70 -5.00 2.71
N PHE A 90 2.02 -4.45 3.72
CA PHE A 90 2.47 -4.53 5.11
C PHE A 90 1.86 -5.69 5.85
N ALA A 91 0.54 -5.83 5.78
CA ALA A 91 -0.20 -6.77 6.59
C ALA A 91 0.00 -8.21 6.11
N VAL A 92 0.06 -8.49 4.80
CA VAL A 92 0.24 -9.87 4.31
C VAL A 92 1.61 -10.43 4.71
N PRO A 93 2.76 -9.76 4.43
CA PRO A 93 4.06 -10.25 4.88
C PRO A 93 4.14 -10.33 6.41
N SER A 94 3.53 -9.37 7.12
CA SER A 94 3.49 -9.39 8.58
C SER A 94 2.70 -10.60 9.12
N THR A 95 1.49 -10.87 8.60
CA THR A 95 0.69 -12.06 8.97
C THR A 95 1.34 -13.38 8.61
N LEU A 96 2.17 -13.40 7.56
CA LEU A 96 2.90 -14.60 7.13
C LEU A 96 4.26 -14.76 7.82
N ALA A 97 4.74 -13.77 8.57
CA ALA A 97 6.04 -13.82 9.24
C ALA A 97 6.17 -15.03 10.18
N LEU A 98 5.19 -15.26 11.07
CA LEU A 98 5.21 -16.41 11.98
C LEU A 98 5.09 -17.75 11.23
N PRO A 99 4.12 -17.98 10.32
CA PRO A 99 4.06 -19.19 9.51
C PRO A 99 5.37 -19.49 8.77
N ILE A 100 5.99 -18.48 8.16
CA ILE A 100 7.25 -18.63 7.42
C ILE A 100 8.38 -19.02 8.39
N LEU A 101 8.51 -18.37 9.54
CA LEU A 101 9.54 -18.69 10.52
C LEU A 101 9.38 -20.10 11.12
N LEU A 102 8.14 -20.56 11.30
CA LEU A 102 7.84 -21.93 11.72
C LEU A 102 8.18 -22.96 10.64
N LEU A 103 7.95 -22.64 9.36
CA LEU A 103 8.28 -23.53 8.23
C LEU A 103 9.79 -23.63 7.97
N VAL A 104 10.55 -22.56 8.23
CA VAL A 104 12.01 -22.50 7.98
C VAL A 104 12.83 -23.02 9.18
N ASN A 105 12.17 -23.42 10.27
CA ASN A 105 12.79 -24.06 11.45
C ASN A 105 13.90 -23.18 12.08
N VAL A 106 13.64 -21.87 12.15
CA VAL A 106 14.56 -20.85 12.67
C VAL A 106 14.61 -20.92 14.21
N PRO A 107 15.74 -20.60 14.86
CA PRO A 107 15.86 -20.60 16.33
C PRO A 107 14.70 -19.92 17.07
N SER A 108 14.33 -20.49 18.21
CA SER A 108 13.17 -20.10 19.02
C SER A 108 13.17 -18.62 19.44
N GLU A 109 14.35 -18.02 19.56
CA GLU A 109 14.54 -16.60 19.87
C GLU A 109 14.03 -15.65 18.79
N THR A 110 13.78 -16.13 17.56
CA THR A 110 13.19 -15.32 16.47
C THR A 110 11.68 -15.53 16.30
N ILE A 111 11.09 -16.53 16.96
CA ILE A 111 9.66 -16.88 16.83
C ILE A 111 8.78 -15.79 17.43
N TRP A 112 9.17 -15.18 18.55
CA TRP A 112 8.38 -14.11 19.19
C TRP A 112 8.32 -12.85 18.31
N VAL A 113 9.40 -12.54 17.57
CA VAL A 113 9.42 -11.45 16.58
C VAL A 113 8.41 -11.75 15.48
N GLY A 114 8.45 -12.97 14.93
CA GLY A 114 7.45 -13.43 13.96
C GLY A 114 6.01 -13.31 14.46
N ALA A 115 5.74 -13.76 15.67
CA ALA A 115 4.42 -13.72 16.29
C ALA A 115 3.92 -12.29 16.48
N LEU A 116 4.79 -11.37 16.92
CA LEU A 116 4.48 -9.96 17.09
C LEU A 116 4.14 -9.31 15.75
N PHE A 117 4.95 -9.54 14.72
CA PHE A 117 4.68 -9.04 13.36
C PHE A 117 3.34 -9.60 12.84
N SER A 118 3.07 -10.89 13.02
CA SER A 118 1.81 -11.48 12.58
C SER A 118 0.58 -10.96 13.31
N ALA A 119 0.70 -10.69 14.62
CA ALA A 119 -0.36 -10.04 15.38
C ALA A 119 -0.63 -8.61 14.88
N ILE A 120 0.42 -7.81 14.64
CA ILE A 120 0.29 -6.44 14.11
C ILE A 120 -0.35 -6.46 12.72
N GLY A 121 0.06 -7.39 11.86
CA GLY A 121 -0.53 -7.58 10.53
C GLY A 121 -2.02 -7.91 10.59
N ALA A 122 -2.42 -8.83 11.47
CA ALA A 122 -3.82 -9.21 11.65
C ALA A 122 -4.68 -8.05 12.18
N VAL A 123 -4.19 -7.31 13.18
CA VAL A 123 -4.89 -6.14 13.73
C VAL A 123 -5.04 -5.05 12.67
N SER A 124 -4.01 -4.83 11.86
CA SER A 124 -4.06 -3.87 10.75
C SER A 124 -5.11 -4.27 9.72
N LEU A 125 -5.15 -5.53 9.29
CA LEU A 125 -6.17 -6.04 8.36
C LEU A 125 -7.60 -5.83 8.88
N ILE A 126 -7.84 -6.10 10.17
CA ILE A 126 -9.14 -5.88 10.80
C ILE A 126 -9.49 -4.39 10.80
N GLY A 127 -8.56 -3.53 11.24
CA GLY A 127 -8.76 -2.08 11.28
C GLY A 127 -9.12 -1.50 9.91
N ILE A 128 -8.40 -1.91 8.86
CA ILE A 128 -8.68 -1.48 7.50
C ILE A 128 -10.01 -2.04 6.98
N GLY A 129 -10.34 -3.30 7.27
CA GLY A 129 -11.64 -3.86 6.92
C GLY A 129 -12.80 -3.08 7.54
N LEU A 130 -12.64 -2.61 8.78
CA LEU A 130 -13.61 -1.75 9.46
C LEU A 130 -13.71 -0.36 8.83
N ILE A 131 -12.57 0.28 8.53
CA ILE A 131 -12.54 1.60 7.87
C ILE A 131 -13.18 1.53 6.48
N ALA A 132 -12.82 0.53 5.68
CA ALA A 132 -13.39 0.33 4.34
C ALA A 132 -14.90 0.12 4.40
N ARG A 133 -15.39 -0.70 5.35
CA ARG A 133 -16.82 -0.93 5.58
C ARG A 133 -17.56 0.33 6.01
N TRP A 134 -16.95 1.13 6.89
CA TRP A 134 -17.52 2.40 7.33
C TRP A 134 -17.62 3.41 6.18
N GLN A 135 -16.56 3.54 5.37
CA GLN A 135 -16.55 4.42 4.19
C GLN A 135 -17.57 4.01 3.14
N TYR A 136 -17.78 2.70 2.95
CA TYR A 136 -18.81 2.19 2.02
C TYR A 136 -20.23 2.54 2.50
N ASN A 137 -20.52 2.34 3.78
CA ASN A 137 -21.86 2.59 4.34
C ASN A 137 -22.22 4.07 4.42
N ASN A 138 -21.24 4.96 4.58
CA ASN A 138 -21.48 6.41 4.70
C ASN A 138 -21.50 7.17 3.36
N LYS A 139 -21.33 6.48 2.23
CA LYS A 139 -21.41 7.08 0.89
C LYS A 139 -22.83 7.34 0.39
N SER A 140 -23.84 6.81 1.08
CA SER A 140 -25.26 6.87 0.69
C SER A 140 -26.06 7.99 1.35
N HIS A 141 -25.41 8.98 1.96
CA HIS A 141 -26.05 10.15 2.58
C HIS A 141 -25.51 11.47 2.01
#